data_AF-A0A553UZ41-F1
#
_entry.id   AF-A0A553UZ41-F1
#
_cell.length_a   1.000
_cell.length_b   1.000
_cell.length_c   1.000
_cell.angle_alpha   90.00
_cell.angle_beta   90.00
_cell.angle_gamma   90.00
#
_symmetry.space_group_name_H-M   'P 1'
#
loop_
_entity.id
_entity.type
_entity.pdbx_description
1 polymer ?
#
loop_
_entity_poly.entity_id
_entity_poly.type
_entity_poly.pdbx_seq_one_letter_code
_entity_poly.pdbx_strand_id
1 'polypeptide(L)' 'MHDIFPNEVGEWLKRGARIIDVREPQEYLGGHLPGPVNIPLGELGLGVDLRCTEPQDTSAPFCHGAS' A
#
# COMPACT_ATOMS: atom_id res chain seq x y z
N MET A 1 -18.85 3.89 2.27
CA MET A 1 -17.98 2.75 2.59
C MET A 1 -18.38 1.63 1.65
N HIS A 2 -17.43 1.02 0.95
CA HIS A 2 -17.68 -0.09 0.03
C HIS A 2 -16.61 -1.14 0.30
N ASP A 3 -17.04 -2.26 0.87
CA ASP A 3 -16.18 -3.36 1.26
C ASP A 3 -15.87 -4.22 0.04
N ILE A 4 -14.58 -4.53 -0.16
CA ILE A 4 -14.09 -5.36 -1.27
C ILE A 4 -13.67 -6.71 -0.71
N PHE A 5 -14.23 -7.80 -1.24
CA PHE A 5 -13.88 -9.14 -0.80
C PHE A 5 -12.64 -9.69 -1.54
N PRO A 6 -11.89 -10.65 -0.96
CA PRO A 6 -10.64 -11.15 -1.56
C PRO A 6 -10.76 -11.69 -2.99
N ASN A 7 -11.93 -12.22 -3.35
CA ASN A 7 -12.24 -12.71 -4.70
C ASN A 7 -12.44 -11.58 -5.74
N GLU A 8 -12.72 -10.36 -5.30
CA GLU A 8 -12.94 -9.20 -6.18
C GLU A 8 -11.66 -8.40 -6.43
N VAL A 9 -10.67 -8.53 -5.53
CA VAL A 9 -9.37 -7.82 -5.57
C VAL A 9 -8.71 -7.88 -6.95
N GLY A 10 -8.76 -9.02 -7.64
CA GLY A 10 -8.18 -9.18 -8.97
C GLY A 10 -8.78 -8.25 -10.04
N GLU A 11 -10.08 -7.94 -9.97
CA GLU A 11 -10.72 -7.01 -10.89
C GLU A 11 -10.39 -5.55 -10.55
N TRP A 12 -10.24 -5.23 -9.27
CA TRP A 12 -9.79 -3.91 -8.83
C TRP A 12 -8.33 -3.64 -9.24
N LEU A 13 -7.44 -4.63 -9.08
CA LEU A 13 -6.05 -4.54 -9.54
C LEU A 13 -5.95 -4.29 -11.06
N LYS A 14 -6.76 -5.00 -11.88
CA LYS A 14 -6.84 -4.77 -13.33
C LYS A 14 -7.32 -3.36 -13.69
N ARG A 15 -8.15 -2.75 -12.84
CA ARG A 15 -8.64 -1.36 -12.98
C ARG A 15 -7.64 -0.31 -12.48
N GLY A 16 -6.45 -0.72 -12.04
CA GLY A 16 -5.39 0.17 -11.56
C GLY A 16 -5.43 0.45 -10.05
N ALA A 17 -6.27 -0.26 -9.27
CA ALA A 17 -6.27 -0.11 -7.82
C ALA A 17 -4.92 -0.56 -7.21
N ARG A 18 -4.68 -0.09 -5.99
CA ARG A 18 -3.54 -0.47 -5.14
C ARG A 18 -4.05 -1.02 -3.81
N ILE A 19 -3.33 -1.98 -3.26
CA ILE A 19 -3.61 -2.55 -1.94
C ILE A 19 -2.56 -1.98 -0.99
N ILE A 20 -3.03 -1.37 0.10
CA ILE A 20 -2.18 -0.86 1.17
C ILE A 20 -2.51 -1.70 2.40
N ASP A 21 -1.49 -2.28 3.03
CA ASP A 21 -1.64 -3.00 4.29
C ASP A 21 -1.31 -2.04 5.44
N VAL A 22 -2.32 -1.68 6.22
CA VAL A 22 -2.20 -0.67 7.30
C VAL A 22 -1.90 -1.25 8.68
N ARG A 23 -1.62 -2.57 8.74
CA ARG A 23 -1.24 -3.28 9.97
C ARG A 23 0.18 -2.94 10.41
N GLU A 24 0.53 -3.33 11.63
CA GLU A 24 1.89 -3.17 12.13
C GLU A 24 2.88 -4.05 11.34
N PRO A 25 4.15 -3.62 11.15
CA PRO A 25 5.12 -4.37 10.34
C PRO A 25 5.34 -5.82 10.82
N GLN A 26 5.27 -6.05 12.12
CA GLN A 26 5.35 -7.39 12.72
C GLN A 26 4.24 -8.32 12.24
N GLU A 27 3.01 -7.81 12.03
CA GLU A 27 1.87 -8.58 11.55
C GLU A 27 1.96 -8.85 10.04
N TYR A 28 2.46 -7.86 9.29
CA TYR A 28 2.73 -8.00 7.86
C TYR A 28 3.77 -9.10 7.59
N LEU A 29 4.87 -9.13 8.37
CA LEU A 29 5.90 -10.17 8.29
C LEU A 29 5.39 -11.58 8.64
N GLY A 30 4.34 -11.70 9.44
CA GLY A 30 3.70 -12.98 9.76
C GLY A 30 2.90 -13.60 8.60
N GLY A 31 2.56 -12.81 7.59
CA GLY A 31 1.83 -13.25 6.40
C GLY A 31 1.04 -12.12 5.74
N HIS A 32 1.28 -11.92 4.45
CA HIS A 32 0.59 -10.93 3.61
C HIS A 32 0.31 -11.50 2.22
N LEU A 33 -0.65 -10.89 1.51
CA LEU A 33 -0.83 -11.12 0.08
C LEU A 33 0.44 -10.66 -0.67
N PRO A 34 0.79 -11.22 -1.84
CA PRO A 34 1.92 -10.72 -2.63
C PRO A 34 1.56 -9.40 -3.34
N GLY A 35 2.44 -8.39 -3.24
CA GLY A 35 2.33 -7.09 -3.91
C GLY A 35 1.67 -5.88 -3.20
N PRO A 36 1.05 -5.95 -2.01
CA PRO A 36 0.65 -4.76 -1.27
C PRO A 36 1.87 -4.07 -0.65
N VAL A 37 1.77 -2.76 -0.42
CA VAL A 37 2.76 -2.00 0.35
C VAL A 37 2.27 -1.91 1.80
N ASN A 38 3.12 -2.23 2.77
CA ASN A 38 2.81 -2.00 4.18
C ASN A 38 3.08 -0.52 4.53
N ILE A 39 2.05 0.18 4.99
CA ILE A 39 2.11 1.57 5.45
C ILE A 39 1.31 1.62 6.75
N PRO A 40 1.95 1.47 7.92
CA PRO A 40 1.25 1.37 9.21
C PRO A 40 0.28 2.54 9.42
N LEU A 41 -0.88 2.26 10.01
CA LEU A 41 -1.95 3.26 10.17
C LEU A 41 -1.49 4.54 10.91
N GLY A 42 -0.53 4.41 11.84
CA GLY A 42 0.07 5.55 12.54
C GLY A 42 0.88 6.50 11.64
N GLU A 43 1.39 6.03 10.50
CA GLU A 43 2.18 6.83 9.56
C GLU A 43 1.32 7.53 8.49
N LEU A 44 0.14 6.98 8.17
CA LEU A 44 -0.77 7.54 7.15
C LEU A 44 -1.19 9.00 7.41
N GLY A 45 -1.17 9.44 8.67
CA GLY A 45 -1.45 10.84 9.04
C GLY A 45 -0.29 11.82 8.82
N LEU A 46 0.92 11.34 8.54
CA LEU A 46 2.16 12.13 8.57
C LEU A 46 2.61 12.63 7.19
N GLY A 47 1.74 12.59 6.18
CA GLY A 47 2.02 13.10 4.83
C GLY A 47 2.56 12.06 3.84
N VAL A 48 2.23 10.78 4.04
CA VAL A 48 2.55 9.72 3.07
C VAL A 48 1.76 9.94 1.78
N ASP A 49 2.45 10.25 0.68
CA ASP A 49 1.79 10.37 -0.62
C ASP A 49 1.52 8.99 -1.24
N LEU A 50 0.28 8.53 -1.12
CA LEU A 50 -0.17 7.27 -1.70
C LEU A 50 -0.12 7.24 -3.23
N ARG A 51 0.02 8.40 -3.89
CA ARG A 51 0.23 8.51 -5.35
C ARG A 51 1.64 8.09 -5.75
N CYS A 52 2.63 8.21 -4.85
CA CYS A 52 4.02 7.78 -5.07
C CYS A 52 4.22 6.25 -5.05
N THR A 53 3.17 5.50 -5.39
CA THR A 53 3.18 4.04 -5.58
C THR A 53 2.97 3.65 -7.05
N GLU A 54 3.35 4.56 -7.96
CA GLU A 54 3.54 4.24 -9.37
C GLU A 54 4.61 3.15 -9.54
N PRO A 55 4.51 2.27 -10.54
CA PRO A 55 5.46 1.18 -10.73
C PRO A 55 6.88 1.63 -11.16
N GLN A 56 7.07 2.94 -11.33
CA GLN A 56 8.33 3.61 -11.64
C GLN A 56 8.89 4.36 -10.42
N ASP A 57 8.12 4.47 -9.35
CA ASP A 57 8.38 5.44 -8.29
C ASP A 57 9.26 4.86 -7.19
N THR A 58 10.56 5.03 -7.42
CA THR A 58 11.56 4.94 -6.36
C THR A 58 11.64 6.25 -5.54
N SER A 59 10.52 6.89 -5.14
CA SER A 59 10.48 8.04 -4.19
C SER A 59 9.48 8.04 -3.00
N ALA A 60 8.55 7.09 -2.84
CA ALA A 60 7.91 6.86 -1.52
C ALA A 60 8.98 6.57 -0.44
N PRO A 61 8.80 6.75 0.89
CA PRO A 61 9.93 6.90 1.84
C PRO A 61 10.91 5.71 2.07
N PHE A 62 10.80 4.59 1.35
CA PHE A 62 11.86 3.57 1.14
C PHE A 62 12.76 3.88 -0.07
N CYS A 63 12.54 5.06 -0.61
CA CYS A 63 12.82 5.48 -1.95
C CYS A 63 12.98 7.03 -1.87
N HIS A 64 13.67 7.64 -2.82
CA HIS A 64 14.50 8.79 -2.53
C HIS A 64 13.78 10.15 -2.48
N GLY A 65 13.68 10.68 -1.25
CA GLY A 65 14.17 12.03 -0.94
C GLY A 65 13.19 13.18 -1.09
N ALA A 66 12.81 13.77 0.04
CA ALA A 66 12.33 15.16 0.05
C ALA A 66 13.49 16.11 -0.29
N SER A 67 13.39 16.83 -1.40
CA SER A 67 14.16 18.03 -1.75
C SER A 67 13.40 18.86 -2.79
#